data_AF-A0A7W1A4A8-F1
#
_entry.id   AF-A0A7W1A4A8-F1
#
_cell.length_a   1.000
_cell.length_b   1.000
_cell.length_c   1.000
_cell.angle_alpha   90.00
_cell.angle_beta   90.00
_cell.angle_gamma   90.00
#
_symmetry.space_group_name_H-M   'P 1'
#
loop_
_entity.id
_entity.type
_entity.pdbx_description
1 polymer ?
#
loop_
_entity_poly.entity_id
_entity_poly.type
_entity_poly.pdbx_seq_one_letter_code
_entity_poly.pdbx_strand_id
1 'polypeptide(L)' 'MMRGWLGWFGHLPGDIRVERENMRLYVPLVSMLLISVLFSVLSYVLRRFF' A
#
# COMPACT_ATOMS: atom_id res chain seq x y z
N MET A 1 29.69 5.28 4.58
CA MET A 1 29.13 4.48 5.69
C MET A 1 28.09 5.33 6.41
N MET A 2 26.85 5.40 5.88
CA MET A 2 25.70 6.03 6.54
C MET A 2 24.49 5.17 6.19
N ARG A 3 24.22 4.12 6.98
CA ARG A 3 22.95 3.38 6.89
C ARG A 3 21.89 4.26 7.56
N GLY A 4 21.32 5.17 6.78
CA GLY A 4 20.29 6.08 7.24
C GLY A 4 19.08 5.32 7.75
N TRP A 5 18.53 5.77 8.87
CA TRP A 5 17.30 5.30 9.51
C TRP A 5 16.02 5.36 8.64
N LEU A 6 16.12 5.52 7.32
CA LEU A 6 15.01 5.50 6.37
C LEU A 6 14.87 4.18 5.60
N GLY A 7 15.75 3.20 5.82
CA GLY A 7 15.70 1.91 5.12
C GLY A 7 14.47 1.04 5.42
N TRP A 8 13.73 1.34 6.49
CA TRP A 8 12.51 0.64 6.88
C TRP A 8 11.23 1.31 6.35
N PHE A 9 11.31 2.57 5.91
CA PHE A 9 10.14 3.31 5.45
C PHE A 9 9.75 2.80 4.04
N GLY A 10 8.65 2.05 4.00
CA GLY A 10 8.13 1.35 2.82
C GLY A 10 8.34 -0.17 2.81
N HIS A 11 9.05 -0.75 3.80
CA HIS A 11 9.29 -2.21 3.92
C HIS A 11 8.06 -2.99 4.42
N LEU A 12 6.88 -2.64 3.91
CA LEU A 12 5.66 -3.40 4.17
C LEU A 12 5.68 -4.68 3.31
N PRO A 13 5.63 -5.88 3.92
CA PRO A 13 5.55 -7.13 3.18
C PRO A 13 4.23 -7.16 2.40
N GLY A 14 4.30 -6.99 1.07
CA GLY A 14 3.14 -6.98 0.19
C GLY A 14 3.16 -5.91 -0.91
N ASP A 15 3.92 -4.83 -0.75
CA ASP A 15 4.12 -3.84 -1.82
C ASP A 15 5.24 -4.32 -2.76
N ILE A 16 4.88 -4.59 -4.02
CA ILE A 16 5.85 -5.07 -5.02
C ILE A 16 6.79 -3.92 -5.35
N ARG A 17 8.04 -4.05 -4.90
CA ARG A 17 9.13 -3.15 -5.25
C ARG A 17 10.06 -3.84 -6.23
N VAL A 18 9.93 -3.47 -7.50
CA VAL A 18 10.85 -3.90 -8.55
C VAL A 18 11.90 -2.80 -8.71
N GLU A 19 13.08 -3.03 -8.14
CA GLU A 19 14.25 -2.18 -8.38
C GLU A 19 15.16 -2.89 -9.39
N ARG A 20 15.21 -2.36 -10.62
CA ARG A 20 16.20 -2.70 -11.65
C ARG A 20 17.20 -1.55 -11.80
N GLU A 21 18.35 -1.86 -12.39
CA GLU A 21 19.49 -0.97 -12.58
C GLU A 21 19.15 0.40 -13.22
N ASN A 22 18.09 0.47 -14.03
CA ASN A 22 17.60 1.71 -14.67
C ASN A 22 16.14 2.06 -14.34
N MET A 23 15.45 1.30 -13.49
CA MET A 23 14.00 1.48 -13.29
C MET A 23 13.54 1.03 -11.90
N ARG A 24 12.85 1.92 -11.18
CA ARG A 24 12.21 1.63 -9.90
C ARG A 24 10.70 1.67 -10.07
N LEU A 25 10.02 0.55 -9.82
CA LEU A 25 8.58 0.42 -9.94
C LEU A 25 8.01 0.01 -8.58
N TYR A 26 7.16 0.87 -8.03
CA TYR A 26 6.45 0.67 -6.76
C TYR A 26 4.98 0.40 -7.06
N VAL A 27 4.50 -0.82 -6.73
CA VAL A 27 3.08 -1.16 -6.86
C VAL A 27 2.47 -1.31 -5.47
N PRO A 28 1.72 -0.31 -4.98
CA PRO A 28 1.05 -0.37 -3.69
C PRO A 28 -0.27 -1.16 -3.79
N LEU A 29 -0.19 -2.44 -4.20
CA LEU A 29 -1.38 -3.30 -4.41
C LEU A 29 -2.18 -3.48 -3.13
N VAL A 30 -1.48 -3.70 -2.01
CA VAL A 30 -2.13 -3.94 -0.71
C VAL A 30 -2.85 -2.69 -0.23
N SER A 31 -2.22 -1.52 -0.39
CA SER A 31 -2.84 -0.24 -0.02
C SER A 31 -4.11 0.05 -0.83
N MET A 32 -4.07 -0.18 -2.15
CA MET A 32 -5.24 -0.01 -3.03
C MET A 32 -6.38 -0.98 -2.66
N LEU A 33 -6.04 -2.24 -2.34
CA LEU A 33 -7.01 -3.24 -1.90
C LEU A 33 -7.67 -2.83 -0.57
N LEU A 34 -6.87 -2.35 0.39
CA LEU A 34 -7.35 -1.95 1.71
C LEU A 34 -8.34 -0.77 1.62
N ILE A 35 -8.01 0.21 0.78
CA ILE A 35 -8.89 1.36 0.49
C ILE A 35 -10.21 0.88 -0.15
N SER A 36 -10.14 -0.04 -1.12
CA SER A 36 -11.32 -0.58 -1.78
C SER A 36 -12.25 -1.32 -0.81
N VAL A 37 -11.69 -2.15 0.07
CA VAL A 37 -12.46 -2.86 1.10
C VAL A 37 -13.07 -1.87 2.09
N LEU A 38 -12.30 -0.88 2.54
CA LEU A 38 -12.79 0.14 3.47
C LEU A 38 -13.99 0.89 2.89
N PHE A 39 -13.88 1.39 1.66
CA PHE A 39 -14.99 2.07 0.98
C PHE A 39 -16.19 1.15 0.77
N SER A 40 -15.95 -0.13 0.49
CA SER A 40 -17.02 -1.12 0.32
C SER A 40 -17.78 -1.35 1.63
N VAL A 41 -17.06 -1.53 2.74
CA VAL A 41 -17.65 -1.67 4.08
C VAL A 41 -18.40 -0.41 4.48
N LEU A 42 -17.81 0.77 4.27
CA LEU A 42 -18.45 2.05 4.58
C LEU A 42 -19.76 2.22 3.80
N SER A 43 -19.73 1.93 2.50
CA SER A 43 -20.92 1.98 1.64
C SER A 43 -21.99 0.96 2.05
N TYR A 44 -21.58 -0.23 2.49
CA TYR A 44 -22.49 -1.25 2.98
C TYR A 44 -23.17 -0.82 4.29
N VAL A 45 -22.40 -0.29 5.24
CA VAL A 45 -22.91 0.23 6.51
C VAL A 45 -23.87 1.39 6.24
N LEU A 46 -23.50 2.37 5.41
CA LEU A 46 -24.36 3.50 5.07
C LEU A 46 -25.70 3.03 4.49
N ARG A 47 -25.71 2.11 3.50
CA ARG A 47 -26.96 1.53 2.95
C ARG A 47 -27.78 0.72 3.94
N ARG A 48 -27.15 0.19 4.99
CA ARG A 48 -27.83 -0.66 5.96
C ARG A 48 -28.53 0.17 7.04
N PHE A 49 -28.01 1.36 7.33
CA PHE A 49 -28.50 2.22 8.41
C PHE A 49 -29.27 3.47 7.94
N PHE A 50 -29.09 3.89 6.69
CA PHE A 50 -29.90 4.90 6.00
C PHE A 50 -30.73 4.25 4.89
#